data_AF-A0A133U2P5-F1
#
_entry.id   AF-A0A133U2P5-F1
#
_cell.length_a   1.000
_cell.length_b   1.000
_cell.length_c   1.000
_cell.angle_alpha   90.00
_cell.angle_beta   90.00
_cell.angle_gamma   90.00
#
_symmetry.space_group_name_H-M   'P 1'
#
loop_
_entity.id
_entity.type
_entity.pdbx_description
1 polymer ?
#
loop_
_entity_poly.entity_id
_entity_poly.type
_entity_poly.pdbx_seq_one_letter_code
_entity_poly.pdbx_strand_id
1 'polypeptide(L)'
;MGVIVLKNTEENLKEDPEKAREQTRALLRKILTADDVARMRYRKGELPRGIASKFGGTIAAIVDGIVLEALRNKEIAETIAPVLLDKIENGWGNPVPWAHILQILAYWHRLEIEGEVQDPAEIVEAYRQLKSRMDLDNIEERKAELEEEFEEKIQQLREKWEKNLMFG
;
A
#
# COMPACT_ATOMS: atom_id res chain seq x y z
N MET A 1 38.32 36.84 -33.26
CA MET A 1 37.05 36.10 -33.10
C MET A 1 37.37 34.81 -32.36
N GLY A 2 37.14 34.78 -31.05
CA GLY A 2 37.39 33.58 -30.24
C GLY A 2 36.15 32.69 -30.25
N VAL A 3 36.29 31.48 -30.78
CA VAL A 3 35.28 30.43 -30.69
C VAL A 3 35.29 29.91 -29.25
N ILE A 4 34.28 30.28 -28.46
CA ILE A 4 34.04 29.64 -27.17
C ILE A 4 33.40 28.29 -27.46
N VAL A 5 34.21 27.24 -27.37
CA VAL A 5 33.74 25.87 -27.31
C VAL A 5 32.97 25.71 -26.00
N LEU A 6 31.65 25.66 -26.10
CA LEU A 6 30.76 25.24 -25.02
C LEU A 6 31.08 23.78 -24.68
N LYS A 7 32.02 23.56 -23.76
CA LYS A 7 32.25 22.25 -23.15
C LYS A 7 31.01 21.89 -22.34
N ASN A 8 30.27 20.93 -22.88
CA ASN A 8 29.48 19.91 -22.20
C ASN A 8 28.69 20.37 -20.97
N THR A 9 27.45 20.78 -21.21
CA THR A 9 26.40 20.98 -20.21
C THR A 9 25.77 19.66 -19.71
N GLU A 10 26.46 18.52 -19.82
CA GLU A 10 25.96 17.19 -19.38
C GLU A 10 26.42 16.79 -17.96
N GLU A 11 27.21 17.63 -17.27
CA GLU A 11 27.83 17.28 -15.98
C GLU A 11 27.08 17.75 -14.72
N ASN A 12 25.81 18.15 -14.82
CA ASN A 12 25.04 18.51 -13.62
C ASN A 12 23.93 17.50 -13.31
N LEU A 13 24.11 16.86 -12.15
CA LEU A 13 23.15 16.13 -11.32
C LEU A 13 22.97 14.63 -11.63
N LYS A 14 24.07 13.86 -11.58
CA LYS A 14 23.94 12.54 -10.95
C LYS A 14 23.76 12.81 -9.45
N GLU A 15 22.51 12.89 -9.01
CA GLU A 15 22.20 12.88 -7.58
C GLU A 15 22.95 11.71 -6.93
N ASP A 16 23.63 12.01 -5.82
CA ASP A 16 24.32 10.99 -5.05
C ASP A 16 23.30 9.92 -4.62
N PRO A 17 23.46 8.66 -5.06
CA PRO A 17 22.50 7.60 -4.80
C PRO A 17 22.28 7.37 -3.30
N GLU A 18 23.28 7.59 -2.45
CA GLU A 18 23.11 7.48 -1.00
C GLU A 18 22.20 8.59 -0.47
N LYS A 19 22.40 9.82 -0.94
CA LYS A 19 21.57 10.96 -0.57
C LYS A 19 20.11 10.77 -1.00
N ALA A 20 19.88 10.22 -2.20
CA ALA A 20 18.53 9.91 -2.69
C ALA A 20 17.84 8.82 -1.83
N ARG A 21 18.59 7.79 -1.41
CA ARG A 21 18.10 6.75 -0.49
C ARG A 21 17.75 7.34 0.87
N GLU A 22 18.63 8.14 1.45
CA GLU A 22 18.38 8.76 2.76
C GLU A 22 17.18 9.70 2.73
N GLN A 23 17.02 10.47 1.65
CA GLN A 23 15.84 11.29 1.41
C GLN A 23 14.56 10.45 1.31
N THR A 24 14.60 9.34 0.57
CA THR A 24 13.47 8.41 0.44
C THR A 24 13.09 7.82 1.80
N ARG A 25 14.08 7.38 2.58
CA ARG A 25 13.89 6.88 3.95
C ARG A 25 13.23 7.91 4.85
N ALA A 26 13.76 9.14 4.85
CA ALA A 26 13.27 10.23 5.69
C ALA A 26 11.85 10.66 5.27
N LEU A 27 11.58 10.70 3.96
CA LEU A 27 10.27 11.02 3.42
C LEU A 27 9.24 9.98 3.86
N LEU A 28 9.52 8.69 3.66
CA LEU A 28 8.63 7.61 4.07
C LEU A 28 8.34 7.68 5.57
N ARG A 29 9.36 7.87 6.41
CA ARG A 29 9.18 7.98 7.87
C ARG A 29 8.24 9.12 8.26
N LYS A 30 8.41 10.30 7.65
CA LYS A 30 7.54 11.45 7.88
C LYS A 30 6.09 11.16 7.47
N ILE A 31 5.90 10.52 6.32
CA ILE A 31 4.56 10.16 5.82
C ILE A 31 3.87 9.16 6.74
N LEU A 32 4.58 8.11 7.18
CA LEU A 32 4.02 7.10 8.07
C LEU A 32 3.71 7.68 9.45
N THR A 33 4.51 8.63 9.93
CA THR A 33 4.19 9.38 11.16
C THR A 33 2.96 10.28 10.98
N ALA A 34 2.82 10.93 9.83
CA ALA A 34 1.65 11.73 9.52
C ALA A 34 0.37 10.89 9.45
N ASP A 35 0.46 9.66 8.93
CA ASP A 35 -0.64 8.67 8.97
C ASP A 35 -1.06 8.35 10.40
N ASP A 36 -0.10 8.10 11.31
CA ASP A 36 -0.38 7.85 12.73
C ASP A 36 -1.11 9.02 13.37
N VAL A 37 -0.58 10.23 13.20
CA VAL A 37 -1.16 11.45 13.77
C VAL A 37 -2.58 11.68 13.22
N ALA A 38 -2.80 11.50 11.92
CA ALA A 38 -4.11 11.65 11.30
C ALA A 38 -5.13 10.65 11.86
N ARG A 39 -4.74 9.38 12.02
CA ARG A 39 -5.60 8.35 12.64
C ARG A 39 -5.88 8.62 14.10
N MET A 40 -4.87 9.04 14.87
CA MET A 40 -5.04 9.42 16.28
C MET A 40 -6.06 10.55 16.41
N ARG A 41 -5.93 11.62 15.62
CA ARG A 41 -6.87 12.76 15.65
C ARG A 41 -8.27 12.35 15.20
N TYR A 42 -8.38 11.49 14.19
CA TYR A 42 -9.68 10.94 13.76
C TYR A 42 -10.35 10.15 14.89
N ARG A 43 -9.62 9.25 15.57
CA ARG A 43 -10.14 8.45 16.69
C ARG A 43 -10.56 9.31 17.89
N LYS A 44 -9.87 10.43 18.13
CA LYS A 44 -10.24 11.41 19.16
C LYS A 44 -11.42 12.30 18.79
N GLY A 45 -11.93 12.21 17.56
CA GLY A 45 -12.98 13.10 17.04
C GLY A 45 -12.49 14.50 16.67
N GLU A 46 -11.19 14.75 16.70
CA GLU A 46 -10.56 16.04 16.37
C GLU A 46 -10.43 16.24 14.85
N LEU A 47 -10.53 15.16 14.07
CA LEU A 47 -10.47 15.18 12.60
C LEU A 47 -11.78 14.64 12.01
N PRO A 48 -12.53 15.42 11.21
CA PRO A 48 -13.72 14.93 10.52
C PRO A 48 -13.41 13.80 9.54
N ARG A 49 -14.32 12.83 9.41
CA ARG A 49 -14.17 11.66 8.51
C ARG A 49 -13.78 12.03 7.08
N GLY A 50 -14.40 13.07 6.51
CA GLY A 50 -14.11 13.51 5.14
C GLY A 50 -12.69 14.05 4.98
N ILE A 51 -12.14 14.71 6.00
CA ILE A 51 -10.78 15.23 5.99
C ILE A 51 -9.78 14.09 6.22
N ALA A 52 -10.06 13.20 7.18
CA ALA A 52 -9.25 12.01 7.45
C ALA A 52 -9.12 11.12 6.20
N SER A 53 -10.22 10.93 5.47
CA SER A 53 -10.24 10.14 4.23
C SER A 53 -9.36 10.76 3.13
N LYS A 54 -9.47 12.08 2.91
CA LYS A 54 -8.62 12.79 1.92
C LYS A 54 -7.14 12.69 2.28
N PHE A 55 -6.79 12.89 3.55
CA PHE A 55 -5.42 12.72 4.03
C PHE A 55 -4.90 11.30 3.80
N GLY A 56 -5.69 10.29 4.15
CA GLY A 56 -5.35 8.89 3.93
C GLY A 56 -5.12 8.58 2.44
N GLY A 57 -5.96 9.10 1.56
CA GLY A 57 -5.81 8.95 0.11
C GLY A 57 -4.51 9.58 -0.43
N THR A 58 -4.15 10.78 0.03
CA THR A 58 -2.88 11.41 -0.35
C THR A 58 -1.67 10.64 0.16
N ILE A 59 -1.73 10.15 1.40
CA ILE A 59 -0.66 9.32 1.99
C ILE A 59 -0.48 8.03 1.18
N ALA A 60 -1.56 7.32 0.87
CA ALA A 60 -1.52 6.09 0.10
C ALA A 60 -0.85 6.29 -1.26
N ALA A 61 -1.22 7.33 -2.01
CA ALA A 61 -0.63 7.61 -3.31
C ALA A 61 0.89 7.86 -3.25
N ILE A 62 1.38 8.53 -2.20
CA ILE A 62 2.82 8.77 -2.05
C ILE A 62 3.54 7.47 -1.66
N VAL A 63 2.97 6.68 -0.75
CA VAL A 63 3.55 5.38 -0.38
C VAL A 63 3.60 4.45 -1.58
N ASP A 64 2.53 4.37 -2.38
CA ASP A 64 2.49 3.55 -3.59
C ASP A 64 3.60 3.93 -4.56
N GLY A 65 3.88 5.23 -4.74
CA GLY A 65 5.01 5.70 -5.53
C GLY A 65 6.36 5.22 -5.01
N ILE A 66 6.58 5.29 -3.70
CA ILE A 66 7.82 4.80 -3.06
C ILE A 66 7.94 3.28 -3.19
N VAL A 67 6.85 2.53 -3.02
CA VAL A 67 6.84 1.07 -3.11
C VAL A 67 7.09 0.61 -4.55
N LEU A 68 6.51 1.28 -5.54
CA LEU A 68 6.78 0.98 -6.95
C LEU A 68 8.24 1.18 -7.32
N GLU A 69 8.88 2.21 -6.77
CA GLU A 69 10.31 2.44 -6.95
C GLU A 69 11.15 1.38 -6.22
N ALA A 70 10.77 1.03 -4.99
CA ALA A 70 11.39 -0.05 -4.24
C ALA A 70 11.28 -1.40 -4.96
N LEU A 71 10.18 -1.70 -5.63
CA LEU A 71 10.04 -2.91 -6.45
C LEU A 71 11.04 -2.95 -7.62
N ARG A 72 11.40 -1.79 -8.19
CA ARG A 72 12.37 -1.71 -9.29
C ARG A 72 13.81 -1.72 -8.81
N ASN A 73 14.07 -1.26 -7.58
CA ASN A 73 15.41 -1.11 -7.04
C ASN A 73 15.53 -1.75 -5.64
N LYS A 74 16.31 -2.84 -5.57
CA LYS A 74 16.60 -3.56 -4.31
C LYS A 74 17.16 -2.66 -3.22
N GLU A 75 18.05 -1.74 -3.54
CA GLU A 75 18.71 -0.88 -2.55
C GLU A 75 17.71 0.10 -1.91
N ILE A 76 16.70 0.53 -2.68
CA ILE A 76 15.59 1.33 -2.16
C ILE A 76 14.70 0.45 -1.27
N ALA A 77 14.44 -0.80 -1.66
CA ALA A 77 13.70 -1.76 -0.84
C ALA A 77 14.37 -2.02 0.51
N GLU A 78 15.69 -2.27 0.52
CA GLU A 78 16.51 -2.41 1.73
C GLU A 78 16.49 -1.13 2.59
N THR A 79 16.46 0.04 1.94
CA THR A 79 16.41 1.33 2.64
C THR A 79 15.08 1.53 3.38
N ILE A 80 13.96 1.13 2.79
CA ILE A 80 12.63 1.37 3.36
C ILE A 80 12.11 0.23 4.24
N ALA A 81 12.61 -1.01 4.06
CA ALA A 81 12.17 -2.16 4.85
C ALA A 81 12.27 -1.95 6.37
N PRO A 82 13.37 -1.40 6.93
CA PRO A 82 13.44 -1.10 8.37
C PRO A 82 12.42 -0.04 8.82
N VAL A 83 12.04 0.89 7.94
CA VAL A 83 11.05 1.93 8.25
C VAL A 83 9.64 1.33 8.30
N LEU A 84 9.34 0.39 7.40
CA LEU A 84 8.08 -0.35 7.40
C LEU A 84 7.99 -1.26 8.63
N LEU A 85 9.09 -1.93 9.00
CA LEU A 85 9.16 -2.77 10.20
C LEU A 85 8.89 -1.95 11.47
N ASP A 86 9.58 -0.81 11.65
CA ASP A 86 9.36 0.13 12.75
C ASP A 86 7.88 0.58 12.84
N LYS A 87 7.24 0.82 11.69
CA LYS A 87 5.82 1.16 11.62
C LYS A 87 4.90 -0.01 11.98
N ILE A 88 5.26 -1.25 11.66
CA ILE A 88 4.48 -2.45 12.00
C ILE A 88 4.54 -2.70 13.51
N GLU A 89 5.72 -2.57 14.10
CA GLU A 89 5.96 -2.86 15.52
C GLU A 89 5.45 -1.72 16.43
N ASN A 90 5.71 -0.47 16.05
CA ASN A 90 5.55 0.70 16.93
C ASN A 90 4.46 1.67 16.48
N GLY A 91 3.84 1.44 15.32
CA GLY A 91 2.88 2.37 14.71
C GLY A 91 1.50 2.44 15.35
N TRP A 92 0.78 3.51 15.05
CA TRP A 92 -0.61 3.76 15.44
C TRP A 92 -1.56 3.51 14.27
N GLY A 93 -1.97 2.25 14.07
CA GLY A 93 -2.87 1.94 12.97
C GLY A 93 -3.14 0.46 12.81
N ASN A 94 -3.72 0.09 11.67
CA ASN A 94 -3.73 -1.30 11.27
C ASN A 94 -2.34 -1.63 10.70
N PRO A 95 -1.58 -2.59 11.26
CA PRO A 95 -0.28 -2.97 10.74
C PRO A 95 -0.36 -3.72 9.40
N VAL A 96 -1.51 -4.33 9.09
CA VAL A 96 -1.70 -5.25 7.96
C VAL A 96 -1.25 -4.67 6.61
N PRO A 97 -1.62 -3.44 6.21
CA PRO A 97 -1.18 -2.89 4.92
C PRO A 97 0.34 -2.78 4.81
N TRP A 98 1.01 -2.41 5.90
CA TRP A 98 2.47 -2.23 5.93
C TRP A 98 3.17 -3.59 5.92
N ALA A 99 2.62 -4.58 6.63
CA ALA A 99 3.10 -5.96 6.61
C ALA A 99 3.02 -6.55 5.19
N HIS A 100 1.92 -6.33 4.47
CA HIS A 100 1.80 -6.79 3.08
C HIS A 100 2.82 -6.15 2.16
N ILE A 101 3.04 -4.83 2.26
CA ILE A 101 4.08 -4.15 1.46
C ILE A 101 5.46 -4.73 1.78
N LEU A 102 5.78 -4.91 3.06
CA LEU A 102 7.06 -5.46 3.49
C LEU A 102 7.27 -6.89 2.95
N GLN A 103 6.25 -7.75 3.05
CA GLN A 103 6.27 -9.11 2.49
C GLN A 103 6.50 -9.10 0.98
N ILE A 104 5.77 -8.27 0.23
CA ILE A 104 5.94 -8.15 -1.23
C ILE A 104 7.40 -7.81 -1.58
N LEU A 105 7.98 -6.82 -0.89
CA LEU A 105 9.36 -6.41 -1.12
C LEU A 105 10.37 -7.49 -0.70
N ALA A 106 10.12 -8.15 0.43
CA ALA A 106 10.95 -9.23 0.95
C ALA A 106 11.04 -10.38 -0.06
N TYR A 107 9.91 -10.83 -0.58
CA TYR A 107 9.87 -11.88 -1.59
C TYR A 107 10.48 -11.45 -2.92
N TRP A 108 10.15 -10.26 -3.40
CA TRP A 108 10.61 -9.79 -4.71
C TRP A 108 12.13 -9.65 -4.79
N HIS A 109 12.76 -9.13 -3.73
CA HIS A 109 14.21 -8.87 -3.69
C HIS A 109 15.02 -9.87 -2.86
N ARG A 110 14.36 -10.86 -2.25
CA ARG A 110 14.94 -11.76 -1.23
C ARG A 110 15.65 -10.95 -0.15
N LEU A 111 14.90 -10.03 0.47
CA LEU A 111 15.43 -9.23 1.57
C LEU A 111 15.59 -10.11 2.80
N GLU A 112 16.66 -9.87 3.52
CA GLU A 112 16.83 -10.39 4.88
C GLU A 112 16.13 -9.43 5.84
N ILE A 113 15.13 -9.94 6.54
CA ILE A 113 14.37 -9.19 7.55
C ILE A 113 14.53 -9.95 8.86
N GLU A 114 15.09 -9.30 9.88
CA GLU A 114 15.34 -9.91 11.20
C GLU A 114 16.18 -11.20 11.15
N GLY A 115 17.06 -11.34 10.16
CA GLY A 115 17.88 -12.54 9.97
C GLY A 115 17.20 -13.67 9.18
N GLU A 116 15.96 -13.46 8.74
CA GLU A 116 15.21 -14.42 7.93
C GLU A 116 15.08 -13.91 6.50
N VAL A 117 15.33 -14.79 5.53
CA VAL A 117 15.06 -14.53 4.11
C VAL A 117 13.86 -15.37 3.74
N GLN A 118 12.79 -14.73 3.25
CA GLN A 118 11.59 -15.44 2.88
C GLN A 118 11.83 -16.32 1.63
N ASP A 119 11.54 -17.62 1.74
CA ASP A 119 11.67 -18.56 0.63
C ASP A 119 10.46 -18.41 -0.32
N PRO A 120 10.67 -18.14 -1.63
CA PRO A 120 9.58 -18.13 -2.61
C PRO A 120 8.72 -19.41 -2.62
N ALA A 121 9.28 -20.56 -2.22
CA ALA A 121 8.54 -21.82 -2.10
C ALA A 121 7.42 -21.74 -1.04
N GLU A 122 7.60 -20.94 0.02
CA GLU A 122 6.58 -20.74 1.06
C GLU A 122 5.34 -20.04 0.52
N ILE A 123 5.47 -19.10 -0.43
CA ILE A 123 4.30 -18.48 -1.08
C ILE A 123 3.55 -19.53 -1.89
N VAL A 124 4.28 -20.35 -2.65
CA VAL A 124 3.67 -21.38 -3.50
C VAL A 124 2.95 -22.41 -2.63
N GLU A 125 3.53 -22.76 -1.48
CA GLU A 125 2.92 -23.68 -0.53
C GLU A 125 1.72 -23.05 0.17
N ALA A 126 1.83 -21.82 0.67
CA ALA A 126 0.71 -21.07 1.25
C ALA A 126 -0.44 -20.92 0.25
N TYR A 127 -0.13 -20.58 -1.02
CA TYR A 127 -1.11 -20.51 -2.10
C TYR A 127 -1.76 -21.86 -2.37
N ARG A 128 -1.00 -22.97 -2.40
CA ARG A 128 -1.55 -24.32 -2.55
C ARG A 128 -2.47 -24.70 -1.38
N GLN A 129 -2.08 -24.38 -0.15
CA GLN A 129 -2.90 -24.63 1.03
C GLN A 129 -4.20 -23.82 1.01
N LEU A 130 -4.11 -22.53 0.64
CA LEU A 130 -5.27 -21.65 0.47
C LEU A 130 -6.19 -22.17 -0.63
N LYS A 131 -5.62 -22.55 -1.78
CA LYS A 131 -6.32 -23.17 -2.90
C LYS A 131 -6.99 -24.49 -2.50
N SER A 132 -6.36 -25.32 -1.66
CA SER A 132 -6.96 -26.58 -1.18
C SER A 132 -8.07 -26.37 -0.14
N ARG A 133 -8.11 -25.22 0.54
CA ARG A 133 -9.17 -24.84 1.48
C ARG A 133 -10.34 -24.14 0.79
N MET A 134 -10.08 -23.52 -0.36
CA MET A 134 -11.13 -22.99 -1.21
C MET A 134 -11.76 -24.17 -1.97
N ASP A 135 -13.02 -24.44 -1.68
CA ASP A 135 -13.83 -25.35 -2.49
C ASP A 135 -14.12 -24.65 -3.84
N LEU A 136 -13.15 -24.78 -4.76
CA LEU A 136 -13.19 -24.16 -6.07
C LEU A 136 -14.06 -24.97 -7.07
N ASP A 137 -14.52 -26.15 -6.67
CA ASP A 137 -15.35 -27.02 -7.50
C ASP A 137 -16.78 -26.47 -7.63
N ASN A 138 -17.17 -25.54 -6.74
CA ASN A 138 -18.51 -24.94 -6.73
C ASN A 138 -18.57 -23.43 -7.02
N ILE A 139 -17.53 -22.86 -7.66
CA ILE A 139 -17.47 -21.40 -7.91
C ILE A 139 -18.63 -20.91 -8.77
N GLU A 140 -19.05 -21.66 -9.79
CA GLU A 140 -20.12 -21.23 -10.69
C GLU A 140 -21.48 -21.18 -9.97
N GLU A 141 -21.80 -22.17 -9.13
CA GLU A 141 -23.03 -22.21 -8.33
C GLU A 141 -22.99 -21.14 -7.23
N ARG A 142 -21.86 -21.01 -6.51
CA ARG A 142 -21.67 -19.97 -5.47
C ARG A 142 -21.75 -18.55 -6.06
N LYS A 143 -21.28 -18.37 -7.28
CA LYS A 143 -21.36 -17.10 -8.01
C LYS A 143 -22.80 -16.80 -8.40
N ALA A 144 -23.54 -17.80 -8.90
CA ALA A 144 -24.95 -17.65 -9.24
C ALA A 144 -25.79 -17.30 -7.98
N GLU A 145 -25.56 -17.99 -6.86
CA GLU A 145 -26.20 -17.67 -5.57
C GLU A 145 -25.89 -16.24 -5.10
N LEU A 146 -24.63 -15.81 -5.23
CA LEU A 146 -24.21 -14.45 -4.86
C LEU A 146 -24.79 -13.38 -5.80
N GLU A 147 -24.93 -13.67 -7.09
CA GLU A 147 -25.57 -12.76 -8.06
C GLU A 147 -27.06 -12.61 -7.76
N GLU A 148 -27.75 -13.71 -7.42
CA GLU A 148 -29.16 -13.69 -7.00
C GLU A 148 -29.36 -12.92 -5.69
N GLU A 149 -28.55 -13.17 -4.65
CA GLU A 149 -28.58 -12.39 -3.40
C GLU A 149 -28.32 -10.89 -3.63
N PHE A 150 -27.47 -10.55 -4.60
CA PHE A 150 -27.13 -9.16 -4.91
C PHE A 150 -28.27 -8.46 -5.66
N GLU A 151 -28.92 -9.14 -6.60
CA GLU A 151 -30.12 -8.65 -7.28
C GLU A 151 -31.28 -8.44 -6.29
N GLU A 152 -31.51 -9.39 -5.37
CA GLU A 152 -32.52 -9.24 -4.32
C GLU A 152 -32.24 -8.03 -3.42
N LYS A 153 -30.98 -7.83 -3.01
CA LYS A 153 -30.59 -6.64 -2.21
C LYS A 153 -30.78 -5.34 -2.98
N ILE A 154 -30.49 -5.30 -4.27
CA ILE A 154 -30.73 -4.12 -5.12
C ILE A 154 -32.23 -3.82 -5.21
N GLN A 155 -33.05 -4.85 -5.39
CA GLN A 155 -34.50 -4.74 -5.47
C GLN A 155 -35.09 -4.20 -4.16
N GLN A 156 -34.69 -4.77 -3.02
CA GLN A 156 -35.09 -4.30 -1.69
C GLN A 156 -34.69 -2.84 -1.45
N LEU A 157 -33.51 -2.43 -1.90
CA LEU A 157 -33.06 -1.04 -1.80
C LEU A 157 -33.87 -0.09 -2.68
N ARG A 158 -34.25 -0.50 -3.89
CA ARG A 158 -35.13 0.26 -4.79
C ARG A 158 -36.53 0.44 -4.22
N GLU A 159 -37.15 -0.63 -3.72
CA GLU A 159 -38.47 -0.58 -3.09
C GLU A 159 -38.48 0.33 -1.84
N LYS A 160 -37.38 0.29 -1.07
CA LYS A 160 -37.20 1.17 0.10
C LYS A 160 -36.99 2.64 -0.31
N TRP A 161 -36.38 2.88 -1.46
CA TRP A 161 -36.25 4.22 -2.05
C TRP A 161 -37.59 4.76 -2.58
N GLU A 162 -38.37 3.95 -3.29
CA GLU A 162 -39.70 4.33 -3.79
C GLU A 162 -40.69 4.59 -2.65
N LYS A 163 -40.65 3.81 -1.57
CA LYS A 163 -41.45 4.09 -0.36
C LYS A 163 -41.07 5.40 0.31
N ASN A 164 -39.80 5.80 0.29
CA ASN A 164 -39.36 7.07 0.88
C ASN A 164 -39.71 8.30 0.01
N LEU A 165 -39.89 8.13 -1.31
CA LEU A 165 -40.36 9.19 -2.22
C LEU A 165 -41.88 9.45 -2.11
N MET A 166 -42.66 8.49 -1.62
CA MET A 166 -44.12 8.61 -1.41
C MET A 166 -44.52 9.38 -0.14
N PHE A 167 -43.55 9.84 0.67
CA PHE A 167 -43.77 10.64 1.89
C PHE A 167 -43.07 12.02 1.85
N GLY A 168 -42.69 12.50 0.66
CA GLY A 168 -42.16 13.85 0.42
C GLY A 168 -43.23 14.83 -0.04
#